data_AF-A0A537A0Z5-F1
#
_entry.id   AF-A0A537A0Z5-F1
#
_cell.length_a   1.000
_cell.length_b   1.000
_cell.length_c   1.000
_cell.angle_alpha   90.00
_cell.angle_beta   90.00
_cell.angle_gamma   90.00
#
_symmetry.space_group_name_H-M   'P 1'
#
loop_
_entity.id
_entity.type
_entity.pdbx_description
1 polymer ?
#
loop_
_entity_poly.entity_id
_entity_poly.type
_entity_poly.pdbx_seq_one_letter_code
_entity_poly.pdbx_strand_id
1 'polypeptide(L)' 'MRHITKAVFPVAGLGTRFLPVTKASPKEMLPV' A
#
# COMPACT_ATOMS: atom_id res chain seq x y z
N MET A 1 20.49 6.02 -22.63
CA MET A 1 19.86 5.42 -21.44
C MET A 1 18.36 5.68 -21.53
N ARG A 2 17.50 4.66 -21.37
CA ARG A 2 16.04 4.86 -21.40
C ARG A 2 15.57 5.26 -20.01
N HIS A 3 14.93 6.41 -19.88
CA HIS A 3 14.37 6.86 -18.61
C HIS A 3 13.27 5.91 -18.16
N ILE A 4 13.32 5.43 -16.92
CA ILE A 4 12.24 4.64 -16.33
C ILE A 4 11.16 5.60 -15.88
N THR A 5 9.99 5.51 -16.52
CA THR A 5 8.86 6.43 -16.31
C THR A 5 7.71 5.79 -15.53
N LYS A 6 7.81 4.49 -15.21
CA LYS A 6 6.73 3.73 -14.56
C LYS A 6 7.30 2.82 -13.47
N ALA A 7 6.59 2.77 -12.35
CA ALA A 7 6.86 1.87 -11.23
C ALA A 7 5.57 1.16 -10.81
N VAL A 8 5.69 -0.09 -10.37
CA VAL A 8 4.58 -0.92 -9.91
C VAL A 8 4.65 -1.03 -8.40
N PHE A 9 3.58 -0.67 -7.71
CA PHE A 9 3.46 -0.78 -6.27
C PHE A 9 2.35 -1.78 -5.91
N PRO A 10 2.67 -2.88 -5.20
CA PRO A 10 1.66 -3.86 -4.78
C PRO A 10 0.93 -3.35 -3.52
N VAL A 11 -0.25 -2.76 -3.71
CA VAL A 11 -1.07 -2.16 -2.62
C VAL A 11 -2.32 -2.96 -2.27
N ALA A 12 -2.49 -4.17 -2.81
CA ALA A 12 -3.69 -4.99 -2.61
C ALA A 12 -3.60 -5.95 -1.39
N GLY A 13 -2.66 -5.74 -0.48
CA GLY A 13 -2.50 -6.59 0.71
C GLY A 13 -3.38 -6.15 1.88
N LEU A 14 -4.23 -7.04 2.42
CA LEU A 14 -5.23 -6.76 3.48
C LEU A 14 -4.66 -6.27 4.83
N GLY A 15 -3.34 -6.24 5.02
CA GLY A 15 -2.71 -5.66 6.20
C GLY A 15 -3.16 -6.25 7.54
N THR A 16 -3.44 -7.56 7.62
CA THR A 16 -4.13 -8.22 8.74
C THR A 16 -3.54 -8.01 10.15
N ARG A 17 -2.27 -7.59 10.24
CA ARG A 17 -1.59 -7.24 11.51
C ARG A 17 -1.96 -5.86 12.06
N PHE A 18 -2.61 -5.02 11.27
CA PHE A 18 -3.07 -3.68 11.64
C PHE A 18 -4.61 -3.61 11.69
N LEU A 19 -5.28 -4.76 11.75
CA LEU A 19 -6.71 -4.80 12.05
C LEU A 19 -6.95 -4.37 13.51
N PRO A 20 -8.02 -3.61 13.79
CA PRO A 20 -9.16 -3.30 12.91
C PRO A 20 -8.94 -2.09 11.96
N VAL A 21 -7.83 -1.35 12.10
CA VAL A 21 -7.59 -0.10 11.36
C VAL A 21 -7.52 -0.34 9.85
N THR A 22 -6.99 -1.48 9.41
CA THR A 22 -6.92 -1.81 7.97
C THR A 22 -8.14 -2.56 7.42
N LYS A 23 -9.24 -2.67 8.19
CA LYS A 23 -10.44 -3.39 7.75
C LYS A 23 -11.18 -2.65 6.62
N ALA A 24 -11.15 -1.32 6.65
CA ALA A 24 -11.83 -0.45 5.69
C ALA A 24 -10.89 0.53 4.95
N SER A 25 -9.59 0.56 5.30
CA SER A 25 -8.59 1.44 4.69
C SER A 25 -7.27 0.70 4.48
N PRO A 26 -6.60 0.80 3.31
CA PRO A 26 -5.31 0.15 3.08
C PRO A 26 -4.24 0.65 4.07
N LYS A 27 -3.33 -0.23 4.52
CA LYS A 27 -2.28 0.09 5.50
C LYS A 27 -1.34 1.20 5.04
N GLU A 28 -1.18 1.34 3.72
CA GLU A 28 -0.31 2.30 3.07
C GLU A 28 -0.85 3.74 3.16
N MET A 29 -2.10 3.91 3.55
CA MET A 29 -2.74 5.22 3.77
C MET A 29 -2.73 5.65 5.25
N LEU A 30 -2.14 4.85 6.13
CA LEU A 30 -1.97 5.24 7.52
C LEU A 30 -0.92 6.35 7.60
N PRO A 31 -1.20 7.47 8.29
CA PRO A 31 -0.19 8.49 8.53
C PRO A 31 0.94 7.88 9.38
N VAL A 32 2.18 8.28 9.08
CA VAL A 32 3.36 7.96 9.91
C VAL A 32 3.36 8.83 11.15
#